data_AF-A0A1I8CN39-F1
#
_entry.id   AF-A0A1I8CN39-F1
#
_cell.length_a   1.000
_cell.length_b   1.000
_cell.length_c   1.000
_cell.angle_alpha   90.00
_cell.angle_beta   90.00
_cell.angle_gamma   90.00
#
_symmetry.space_group_name_H-M   'P 1'
#
loop_
_entity.id
_entity.type
_entity.pdbx_description
1 polymer ?
#
loop_
_entity_poly.entity_id
_entity_poly.type
_entity_poly.pdbx_seq_one_letter_code
_entity_poly.pdbx_strand_id
1 'polypeptide(L)'
;MSTSNCLYLTVVLLCIITIGASVFAFLHNNWYTIATINHPLGLFGGCFKNQSTIQVNELMNTHTSTILHPFDFCNSYKTNKPHWMKRVFLFTFVVLTCKIMLASLHVTKHICFHRSHRGWGSISTVMFAITIVLKFFNLCVISQGRKQIYVFYRFSIKSTCLNLCRTHYDDGMPHFGLGSSFYLEAMSLGCCLLAFFIFFGYLSNRRKHSIANHCFYDVCDNPRNNLMYTPTNDEFGR
;
A
#
# COMPACT_ATOMS: atom_id res chain seq x y z
N MET A 1 28.19 15.06 0.82
CA MET A 1 26.73 15.26 0.69
C MET A 1 26.13 15.30 2.10
N SER A 2 25.31 16.29 2.46
CA SER A 2 24.70 16.37 3.81
C SER A 2 23.78 15.16 4.06
N THR A 3 23.77 14.62 5.29
CA THR A 3 22.89 13.50 5.71
C THR A 3 21.41 13.76 5.40
N SER A 4 20.98 15.03 5.48
CA SER A 4 19.62 15.46 5.11
C SER A 4 19.30 15.23 3.63
N ASN A 5 20.28 15.43 2.73
CA ASN A 5 20.10 15.21 1.29
C ASN A 5 20.08 13.71 0.96
N CYS A 6 20.89 12.90 1.65
CA CYS A 6 20.87 11.45 1.49
C CYS A 6 19.50 10.87 1.88
N LEU A 7 18.97 11.24 3.06
CA LEU A 7 17.64 10.80 3.49
C LEU A 7 16.54 11.21 2.50
N TYR A 8 16.62 12.43 1.97
CA TYR A 8 15.66 12.90 0.98
C TYR A 8 15.69 12.10 -0.32
N LEU A 9 16.88 11.81 -0.86
CA LEU A 9 17.04 11.00 -2.06
C LEU A 9 16.55 9.56 -1.84
N THR A 10 16.77 8.99 -0.66
CA THR A 10 16.23 7.68 -0.30
C THR A 10 14.70 7.66 -0.37
N VAL A 11 14.02 8.72 0.09
CA VAL A 11 12.56 8.84 -0.05
C VAL A 11 12.14 8.83 -1.52
N VAL A 12 12.81 9.62 -2.38
CA VAL A 12 12.51 9.67 -3.82
C VAL A 12 12.66 8.29 -4.47
N LEU A 13 13.78 7.60 -4.19
CA LEU A 13 14.05 6.26 -4.71
C LEU A 13 12.99 5.25 -4.26
N LEU A 14 12.63 5.26 -2.97
CA LEU A 14 11.58 4.39 -2.44
C LEU A 14 10.22 4.67 -3.11
N CYS A 15 9.85 5.93 -3.34
CA CYS A 15 8.64 6.28 -4.07
C CYS A 15 8.64 5.65 -5.47
N ILE A 16 9.74 5.75 -6.23
CA ILE A 16 9.88 5.16 -7.57
C ILE A 16 9.76 3.63 -7.51
N ILE A 17 10.45 2.98 -6.58
CA ILE A 17 10.39 1.52 -6.38
C ILE A 17 8.95 1.08 -6.09
N THR A 18 8.23 1.81 -5.24
CA THR A 18 6.83 1.46 -4.91
C THR A 18 5.90 1.54 -6.12
N ILE A 19 6.13 2.48 -7.04
CA ILE A 19 5.39 2.60 -8.31
C ILE A 19 5.70 1.40 -9.19
N GLY A 20 6.99 1.11 -9.42
CA GLY A 20 7.43 -0.02 -10.25
C GLY A 20 6.87 -1.35 -9.76
N ALA A 21 6.92 -1.61 -8.45
CA ALA A 21 6.33 -2.80 -7.84
C ALA A 21 4.81 -2.87 -8.06
N SER A 22 4.09 -1.75 -7.98
CA SER A 22 2.63 -1.72 -8.19
C SER A 22 2.26 -1.99 -9.64
N VAL A 23 2.97 -1.36 -10.58
CA VAL A 23 2.77 -1.57 -12.03
C VAL A 23 3.06 -3.02 -12.39
N PHE A 24 4.18 -3.56 -11.92
CA PHE A 24 4.53 -4.95 -12.17
C PHE A 24 3.51 -5.91 -11.57
N ALA A 25 3.08 -5.72 -10.33
CA ALA A 25 2.07 -6.57 -9.71
C ALA A 25 0.72 -6.55 -10.46
N PHE A 26 0.33 -5.37 -10.94
CA PHE A 26 -0.86 -5.18 -11.77
C PHE A 26 -0.77 -5.96 -13.09
N LEU A 27 0.38 -5.94 -13.77
CA LEU A 27 0.61 -6.63 -15.05
C LEU A 27 0.85 -8.15 -14.90
N HIS A 28 1.53 -8.57 -13.84
CA HIS A 28 1.92 -9.98 -13.60
C HIS A 28 0.71 -10.90 -13.38
N ASN A 29 -0.45 -10.33 -13.04
CA ASN A 29 -1.76 -11.00 -13.08
C ASN A 29 -1.83 -12.36 -12.34
N ASN A 30 -1.05 -12.51 -11.26
CA ASN A 30 -1.03 -13.69 -10.39
C ASN A 30 -1.43 -13.27 -8.97
N TRP A 31 -2.70 -12.93 -8.80
CA TRP A 31 -3.23 -12.36 -7.56
C TRP A 31 -3.76 -13.42 -6.59
N TYR A 32 -4.29 -14.51 -7.14
CA TYR A 32 -4.68 -15.70 -6.40
C TYR A 32 -4.07 -16.93 -7.06
N THR A 33 -3.93 -17.99 -6.30
CA THR A 33 -3.50 -19.30 -6.81
C THR A 33 -4.49 -20.35 -6.36
N ILE A 34 -4.91 -21.25 -7.25
CA ILE A 34 -5.60 -22.46 -6.85
C ILE A 34 -4.53 -23.44 -6.38
N ALA A 35 -4.39 -23.60 -5.09
CA ALA A 35 -3.22 -24.26 -4.49
C ALA A 35 -3.12 -25.76 -4.80
N THR A 36 -4.24 -26.43 -5.05
CA THR A 36 -4.25 -27.86 -5.43
C THR A 36 -3.59 -28.13 -6.79
N ILE A 37 -3.58 -27.14 -7.68
CA ILE A 37 -3.10 -27.28 -9.07
C ILE A 37 -2.13 -26.16 -9.48
N ASN A 38 -1.69 -25.36 -8.50
CA ASN A 38 -0.84 -24.16 -8.70
C ASN A 38 -1.29 -23.26 -9.85
N HIS A 39 -2.61 -23.09 -10.01
CA HIS A 39 -3.16 -22.36 -11.14
C HIS A 39 -3.28 -20.87 -10.81
N PRO A 40 -2.53 -19.97 -11.49
CA PRO A 40 -2.56 -18.55 -11.19
C PRO A 40 -3.82 -17.89 -11.77
N LEU A 41 -4.44 -17.06 -10.93
CA LEU A 41 -5.62 -16.28 -11.26
C LEU A 41 -5.35 -14.79 -11.13
N GLY A 42 -5.67 -14.11 -12.20
CA GLY A 42 -5.57 -12.68 -12.33
C GLY A 42 -6.79 -11.95 -11.78
N LEU A 43 -6.59 -10.83 -11.10
CA LEU A 43 -7.70 -9.99 -10.63
C LEU A 43 -8.51 -9.40 -11.80
N PHE A 44 -7.87 -9.26 -12.98
CA PHE A 44 -8.46 -8.61 -14.15
C PHE A 44 -8.66 -9.55 -15.34
N GLY A 45 -8.67 -10.87 -15.11
CA GLY A 45 -9.10 -11.86 -16.12
C GLY A 45 -7.95 -12.63 -16.78
N GLY A 46 -6.90 -12.94 -16.02
CA GLY A 46 -5.92 -13.96 -16.39
C GLY A 46 -6.30 -15.29 -15.80
N CYS A 47 -6.67 -16.24 -16.63
CA CYS A 47 -6.78 -17.65 -16.27
C CYS A 47 -6.07 -18.38 -17.40
N PHE A 48 -4.98 -19.09 -17.09
CA PHE A 48 -4.05 -19.60 -18.11
C PHE A 48 -4.53 -20.94 -18.66
N LYS A 49 -5.09 -20.97 -19.87
CA LYS A 49 -5.67 -22.19 -20.44
C LYS A 49 -4.70 -23.31 -20.84
N ASN A 50 -3.38 -23.17 -20.66
CA ASN A 50 -2.41 -24.09 -21.27
C ASN A 50 -2.36 -25.50 -20.63
N GLN A 51 -3.20 -26.38 -21.18
CA GLN A 51 -2.87 -27.61 -21.92
C GLN A 51 -2.20 -28.84 -21.26
N SER A 52 -1.91 -28.91 -19.96
CA SER A 52 -1.43 -30.19 -19.38
C SER A 52 -1.90 -30.56 -17.97
N THR A 53 -2.84 -29.83 -17.37
CA THR A 53 -3.40 -30.17 -16.06
C THR A 53 -4.92 -30.23 -16.15
N ILE A 54 -5.39 -31.37 -16.67
CA ILE A 54 -6.46 -32.19 -16.08
C ILE A 54 -7.15 -31.47 -14.90
N GLN A 55 -8.41 -31.10 -15.12
CA GLN A 55 -9.45 -31.13 -14.09
C GLN A 55 -9.56 -30.01 -13.04
N VAL A 56 -9.43 -28.72 -13.42
CA VAL A 56 -10.07 -27.68 -12.57
C VAL A 56 -11.56 -27.99 -12.45
N ASN A 57 -12.21 -28.36 -13.56
CA ASN A 57 -13.64 -28.67 -13.61
C ASN A 57 -14.02 -29.95 -12.85
N GLU A 58 -13.17 -31.00 -12.82
CA GLU A 58 -13.49 -32.20 -12.03
C GLU A 58 -13.14 -32.02 -10.54
N LEU A 59 -12.16 -31.18 -10.17
CA LEU A 59 -11.95 -30.74 -8.78
C LEU A 59 -13.14 -29.93 -8.21
N MET A 60 -13.97 -29.33 -9.07
CA MET A 60 -15.18 -28.62 -8.65
C MET A 60 -16.37 -29.54 -8.38
N ASN A 61 -16.21 -30.87 -8.49
CA ASN A 61 -17.21 -31.91 -8.21
C ASN A 61 -18.63 -31.55 -8.67
N THR A 62 -18.81 -31.20 -9.95
CA THR A 62 -20.13 -31.01 -10.56
C THR A 62 -20.78 -32.34 -10.98
N HIS A 63 -20.64 -33.40 -10.17
CA HIS A 63 -21.24 -34.71 -10.46
C HIS A 63 -22.74 -34.80 -10.10
N THR A 64 -23.30 -33.81 -9.41
CA THR A 64 -24.76 -33.66 -9.33
C THR A 64 -25.30 -32.95 -10.57
N SER A 65 -25.47 -33.78 -11.60
CA SER A 65 -26.51 -33.77 -12.63
C SER A 65 -27.39 -32.52 -12.81
N THR A 66 -27.50 -32.16 -14.09
CA THR A 66 -28.66 -31.51 -14.75
C THR A 66 -28.95 -30.05 -14.40
N ILE A 67 -28.35 -29.13 -15.18
CA ILE A 67 -29.02 -28.03 -15.96
C ILE A 67 -28.04 -26.93 -16.43
N LEU A 68 -26.81 -26.81 -15.91
CA LEU A 68 -25.84 -25.87 -16.48
C LEU A 68 -24.65 -26.61 -17.10
N HIS A 69 -24.38 -26.30 -18.37
CA HIS A 69 -23.24 -26.76 -19.18
C HIS A 69 -21.93 -26.90 -18.38
N PRO A 70 -20.98 -27.74 -18.82
CA PRO A 70 -19.61 -27.73 -18.29
C PRO A 70 -18.98 -26.35 -18.54
N PHE A 71 -19.18 -25.43 -17.61
CA PHE A 71 -18.67 -24.08 -17.70
C PHE A 71 -17.16 -24.15 -17.52
N ASP A 72 -16.43 -23.77 -18.56
CA ASP A 72 -15.03 -23.42 -18.46
C ASP A 72 -14.90 -22.28 -17.43
N PHE A 73 -14.45 -22.61 -16.21
CA PHE A 73 -14.29 -21.67 -15.11
C PHE A 73 -13.49 -20.44 -15.55
N CYS A 74 -12.45 -20.62 -16.37
CA CYS A 74 -11.66 -19.50 -16.89
C CYS A 74 -12.51 -18.55 -17.75
N ASN A 75 -13.39 -19.09 -18.59
CA ASN A 75 -14.31 -18.27 -19.40
C ASN A 75 -15.33 -17.55 -18.52
N SER A 76 -15.95 -18.23 -17.56
CA SER A 76 -16.90 -17.63 -16.62
C SER A 76 -16.24 -16.56 -15.73
N TYR A 77 -15.02 -16.81 -15.27
CA TYR A 77 -14.22 -15.86 -14.50
C TYR A 77 -13.80 -14.63 -15.32
N LYS A 78 -13.57 -14.81 -16.63
CA LYS A 78 -13.27 -13.70 -17.54
C LYS A 78 -14.48 -12.80 -17.77
N THR A 79 -15.68 -13.38 -17.95
CA THR A 79 -16.90 -12.65 -18.31
C THR A 79 -17.68 -12.16 -17.10
N ASN A 80 -17.87 -13.01 -16.10
CA ASN A 80 -18.71 -12.77 -14.92
C ASN A 80 -17.85 -12.56 -13.68
N LYS A 81 -17.36 -11.33 -13.51
CA LYS A 81 -16.57 -10.95 -12.33
C LYS A 81 -17.46 -10.40 -11.22
N PRO A 82 -17.23 -10.81 -9.96
CA PRO A 82 -17.95 -10.25 -8.83
C PRO A 82 -17.67 -8.75 -8.69
N HIS A 83 -18.68 -8.00 -8.23
CA HIS A 83 -18.64 -6.52 -8.20
C HIS A 83 -17.45 -5.97 -7.40
N TRP A 84 -17.04 -6.64 -6.32
CA TRP A 84 -15.90 -6.21 -5.51
C TRP A 84 -14.58 -6.22 -6.29
N MET A 85 -14.36 -7.18 -7.21
CA MET A 85 -13.14 -7.21 -8.04
C MET A 85 -13.08 -6.00 -8.99
N LYS A 86 -14.23 -5.59 -9.54
CA LYS A 86 -14.33 -4.37 -10.36
C LYS A 86 -14.00 -3.12 -9.55
N ARG A 87 -14.43 -3.05 -8.28
CA ARG A 87 -14.09 -1.94 -7.38
C ARG A 87 -12.60 -1.94 -7.01
N VAL A 88 -12.02 -3.10 -6.75
CA VAL A 88 -10.57 -3.24 -6.47
C VAL A 88 -9.74 -2.73 -7.63
N PHE A 89 -10.15 -2.95 -8.89
CA PHE A 89 -9.47 -2.36 -10.05
C PHE A 89 -9.39 -0.84 -9.95
N LEU A 90 -10.55 -0.20 -9.72
CA LEU A 90 -10.64 1.25 -9.61
C LEU A 90 -9.78 1.78 -8.44
N PHE A 91 -9.85 1.14 -7.27
CA PHE A 91 -9.03 1.51 -6.13
C PHE A 91 -7.53 1.35 -6.41
N THR A 92 -7.14 0.27 -7.08
CA THR A 92 -5.74 0.04 -7.47
C THR A 92 -5.24 1.14 -8.41
N PHE A 93 -6.06 1.53 -9.39
CA PHE A 93 -5.76 2.62 -10.31
C PHE A 93 -5.62 3.95 -9.58
N VAL A 94 -6.59 4.31 -8.72
CA VAL A 94 -6.54 5.56 -7.92
C VAL A 94 -5.29 5.61 -7.06
N VAL A 95 -4.95 4.51 -6.37
CA VAL A 95 -3.74 4.43 -5.54
C VAL A 95 -2.47 4.60 -6.38
N LEU A 96 -2.42 4.01 -7.58
CA LEU A 96 -1.30 4.19 -8.49
C LEU A 96 -1.15 5.66 -8.91
N THR A 97 -2.25 6.33 -9.24
CA THR A 97 -2.25 7.78 -9.55
C THR A 97 -1.75 8.60 -8.37
N CYS A 98 -2.20 8.32 -7.14
CA CYS A 98 -1.70 8.99 -5.93
C CYS A 98 -0.20 8.80 -5.74
N LYS A 99 0.34 7.59 -5.96
CA LYS A 99 1.79 7.33 -5.90
C LYS A 99 2.57 8.13 -6.94
N ILE A 100 2.07 8.21 -8.17
CA ILE A 100 2.69 9.00 -9.24
C ILE A 100 2.69 10.49 -8.89
N MET A 101 1.57 11.02 -8.40
CA MET A 101 1.47 12.42 -7.94
C MET A 101 2.42 12.72 -6.78
N LEU A 102 2.58 11.77 -5.86
CA LEU A 102 3.52 11.90 -4.75
C LEU A 102 4.96 11.91 -5.26
N ALA A 103 5.33 10.99 -6.14
CA ALA A 103 6.67 10.96 -6.73
C ALA A 103 6.98 12.23 -7.52
N SER A 104 6.04 12.72 -8.34
CA SER A 104 6.23 13.96 -9.09
C SER A 104 6.40 15.16 -8.16
N LEU A 105 5.60 15.27 -7.10
CA LEU A 105 5.74 16.31 -6.07
C LEU A 105 7.13 16.33 -5.44
N HIS A 106 7.72 15.15 -5.18
CA HIS A 106 9.07 15.04 -4.64
C HIS A 106 10.17 15.35 -5.68
N VAL A 107 9.99 14.95 -6.94
CA VAL A 107 10.92 15.28 -8.03
C VAL A 107 10.90 16.78 -8.33
N THR A 108 9.73 17.40 -8.46
CA THR A 108 9.59 18.83 -8.69
C THR A 108 10.18 19.65 -7.54
N LYS A 109 10.03 19.21 -6.29
CA LYS A 109 10.71 19.87 -5.15
C LYS A 109 12.22 19.74 -5.22
N HIS A 110 12.75 18.64 -5.74
CA HIS A 110 14.20 18.49 -5.92
C HIS A 110 14.75 19.42 -7.01
N ILE A 111 14.02 19.59 -8.11
CA ILE A 111 14.48 20.34 -9.29
C ILE A 111 14.17 21.84 -9.20
N CYS A 112 12.92 22.21 -8.89
CA CYS A 112 12.42 23.58 -9.10
C CYS A 112 12.53 24.46 -7.85
N PHE A 113 12.51 23.88 -6.64
CA PHE A 113 12.39 24.65 -5.41
C PHE A 113 13.70 24.69 -4.64
N HIS A 114 14.51 25.72 -4.91
CA HIS A 114 15.72 26.01 -4.14
C HIS A 114 15.41 26.60 -2.74
N ARG A 115 14.18 27.09 -2.52
CA ARG A 115 13.67 27.63 -1.23
C ARG A 115 12.55 26.77 -0.64
N SER A 116 12.46 26.82 0.69
CA SER A 116 11.46 26.10 1.50
C SER A 116 10.04 26.57 1.21
N HIS A 117 9.28 25.84 0.40
CA HIS A 117 7.84 26.06 0.27
C HIS A 117 7.14 25.59 1.56
N ARG A 118 6.56 26.54 2.32
CA ARG A 118 6.08 26.34 3.70
C ARG A 118 5.01 25.24 3.84
N GLY A 119 4.27 24.94 2.78
CA GLY A 119 3.22 23.91 2.75
C GLY A 119 3.60 22.55 2.16
N TRP A 120 4.76 22.42 1.49
CA TRP A 120 5.08 21.21 0.72
C TRP A 120 5.17 19.97 1.60
N GLY A 121 5.81 20.09 2.77
CA GLY A 121 5.95 18.97 3.71
C GLY A 121 4.61 18.45 4.21
N SER A 122 3.68 19.35 4.53
CA SER A 122 2.34 18.99 4.99
C SER A 122 1.53 18.29 3.89
N ILE A 123 1.58 18.80 2.65
CA ILE A 123 0.90 18.19 1.51
C ILE A 123 1.44 16.77 1.27
N SER A 124 2.77 16.59 1.26
CA SER A 124 3.38 15.27 1.12
C SER A 124 2.95 14.32 2.25
N THR A 125 2.94 14.77 3.50
CA THR A 125 2.50 13.95 4.65
C THR A 125 1.05 13.46 4.49
N VAL A 126 0.13 14.35 4.09
CA VAL A 126 -1.28 13.99 3.86
C VAL A 126 -1.40 13.01 2.70
N MET A 127 -0.70 13.26 1.59
CA MET A 127 -0.69 12.38 0.42
C MET A 127 -0.16 10.97 0.74
N PHE A 128 0.91 10.87 1.53
CA PHE A 128 1.41 9.59 2.04
C PHE A 128 0.33 8.86 2.86
N ALA A 129 -0.28 9.55 3.83
CA ALA A 129 -1.29 8.96 4.70
C ALA A 129 -2.48 8.42 3.90
N ILE A 130 -3.03 9.21 2.98
CA ILE A 130 -4.13 8.79 2.10
C ILE A 130 -3.71 7.58 1.26
N THR A 131 -2.52 7.62 0.66
CA THR A 131 -2.01 6.53 -0.18
C THR A 131 -1.86 5.23 0.61
N ILE A 132 -1.31 5.29 1.83
CA ILE A 132 -1.12 4.15 2.72
C ILE A 132 -2.48 3.55 3.11
N VAL A 133 -3.43 4.39 3.56
CA VAL A 133 -4.76 3.95 3.99
C VAL A 133 -5.52 3.30 2.85
N LEU A 134 -5.57 3.95 1.68
CA LEU A 134 -6.24 3.40 0.50
C LEU A 134 -5.58 2.08 0.05
N LYS A 135 -4.25 2.00 0.06
CA LYS A 135 -3.53 0.78 -0.33
C LYS A 135 -3.81 -0.37 0.64
N PHE A 136 -3.72 -0.10 1.94
CA PHE A 136 -4.00 -1.08 2.98
C PHE A 136 -5.43 -1.62 2.86
N PHE A 137 -6.41 -0.72 2.74
CA PHE A 137 -7.81 -1.10 2.55
C PHE A 137 -7.99 -1.96 1.29
N ASN A 138 -7.39 -1.58 0.17
CA ASN A 138 -7.46 -2.34 -1.07
C ASN A 138 -6.87 -3.76 -0.91
N LEU A 139 -5.73 -3.91 -0.23
CA LEU A 139 -5.15 -5.22 0.09
C LEU A 139 -6.04 -6.06 1.00
N CYS A 140 -6.70 -5.45 1.99
CA CYS A 140 -7.67 -6.14 2.84
C CYS A 140 -8.85 -6.67 2.04
N VAL A 141 -9.41 -5.85 1.14
CA VAL A 141 -10.52 -6.27 0.25
C VAL A 141 -10.09 -7.43 -0.64
N ILE A 142 -8.89 -7.40 -1.21
CA ILE A 142 -8.33 -8.50 -2.02
C ILE A 142 -8.18 -9.78 -1.17
N SER A 143 -7.60 -9.65 0.03
CA SER A 143 -7.39 -10.79 0.92
C SER A 143 -8.70 -11.46 1.35
N GLN A 144 -9.72 -10.67 1.69
CA GLN A 144 -11.05 -11.19 2.04
C GLN A 144 -11.86 -11.64 0.82
N GLY A 145 -11.61 -11.04 -0.34
CA GLY A 145 -12.26 -11.34 -1.61
C GLY A 145 -12.16 -12.81 -2.00
N ARG A 146 -11.09 -13.50 -1.60
CA ARG A 146 -10.94 -14.97 -1.73
C ARG A 146 -12.16 -15.74 -1.25
N LYS A 147 -12.72 -15.38 -0.10
CA LYS A 147 -13.92 -16.02 0.47
C LYS A 147 -15.15 -15.78 -0.39
N GLN A 148 -15.25 -14.59 -0.98
CA GLN A 148 -16.37 -14.22 -1.85
C GLN A 148 -16.31 -14.92 -3.21
N ILE A 149 -15.13 -15.30 -3.70
CA ILE A 149 -14.98 -16.12 -4.92
C ILE A 149 -15.69 -17.46 -4.73
N TYR A 150 -15.52 -18.12 -3.57
CA TYR A 150 -16.19 -19.38 -3.25
C TYR A 150 -17.70 -19.31 -3.28
N VAL A 151 -18.25 -18.24 -2.69
CA VAL A 151 -19.69 -18.02 -2.62
C VAL A 151 -20.24 -17.67 -4.00
N PHE A 152 -19.56 -16.80 -4.75
CA PHE A 152 -20.04 -16.30 -6.04
C PHE A 152 -20.09 -17.40 -7.11
N TYR A 153 -19.06 -18.25 -7.20
CA TYR A 153 -19.02 -19.36 -8.15
C TYR A 153 -19.62 -20.65 -7.59
N ARG A 154 -20.22 -20.62 -6.39
CA ARG A 154 -20.90 -21.73 -5.72
C ARG A 154 -20.05 -23.00 -5.66
N PHE A 155 -18.80 -22.86 -5.23
CA PHE A 155 -17.89 -23.99 -5.13
C PHE A 155 -18.28 -25.03 -4.06
N SER A 156 -19.25 -24.79 -3.18
CA SER A 156 -19.90 -25.89 -2.44
C SER A 156 -21.27 -25.48 -1.91
N ILE A 157 -22.15 -26.45 -1.64
CA ILE A 157 -23.45 -26.22 -0.96
C ILE A 157 -23.24 -25.75 0.49
N LYS A 158 -22.08 -26.06 1.10
CA LYS A 158 -21.67 -25.64 2.44
C LYS A 158 -20.91 -24.31 2.49
N SER A 159 -20.54 -23.71 1.35
CA SER A 159 -19.64 -22.54 1.32
C SER A 159 -20.32 -21.20 1.69
N THR A 160 -21.63 -21.23 1.98
CA THR A 160 -22.37 -20.16 2.66
C THR A 160 -21.96 -20.09 4.13
N CYS A 161 -20.75 -19.60 4.39
CA CYS A 161 -20.36 -19.24 5.74
C CYS A 161 -21.08 -17.94 6.14
N LEU A 162 -22.32 -18.07 6.61
CA LEU A 162 -23.14 -16.98 7.15
C LEU A 162 -22.57 -16.41 8.45
N ASN A 163 -21.63 -17.10 9.11
CA ASN A 163 -21.03 -16.68 10.37
C ASN A 163 -19.53 -17.02 10.42
N LEU A 164 -18.67 -16.03 10.18
CA LEU A 164 -17.28 -15.94 10.69
C LEU A 164 -16.48 -17.27 10.76
N CYS A 165 -16.40 -18.02 9.65
CA CYS A 165 -15.58 -19.23 9.60
C CYS A 165 -14.10 -18.86 9.71
N ARG A 166 -13.60 -18.99 10.93
CA ARG A 166 -12.20 -19.09 11.29
C ARG A 166 -11.83 -20.56 11.05
N THR A 167 -10.90 -20.76 10.12
CA THR A 167 -9.97 -21.90 10.06
C THR A 167 -10.56 -23.31 9.90
N HIS A 168 -10.72 -23.69 8.62
CA HIS A 168 -10.44 -24.99 7.98
C HIS A 168 -11.56 -25.41 7.02
N TYR A 169 -11.37 -25.05 5.75
CA TYR A 169 -12.08 -25.67 4.62
C TYR A 169 -11.31 -26.93 4.24
N ASP A 170 -11.52 -28.02 4.99
CA ASP A 170 -10.95 -29.35 4.69
C ASP A 170 -11.99 -30.24 3.99
N ASP A 171 -12.71 -29.67 3.04
CA ASP A 171 -13.74 -30.37 2.26
C ASP A 171 -13.15 -31.06 1.00
N GLY A 172 -11.82 -31.17 0.88
CA GLY A 172 -11.15 -31.69 -0.33
C GLY A 172 -11.28 -30.79 -1.56
N MET A 173 -11.81 -29.56 -1.40
CA MET A 173 -12.02 -28.59 -2.48
C MET A 173 -10.80 -27.69 -2.74
N PRO A 174 -10.62 -27.17 -3.97
CA PRO A 174 -9.49 -26.30 -4.30
C PRO A 174 -9.42 -25.06 -3.40
N HIS A 175 -8.34 -24.92 -2.61
CA HIS A 175 -8.13 -23.76 -1.75
C HIS A 175 -7.44 -22.59 -2.51
N PHE A 176 -7.97 -21.36 -2.40
CA PHE A 176 -7.43 -20.15 -3.04
C PHE A 176 -6.35 -19.55 -2.14
N GLY A 177 -5.10 -19.74 -2.53
CA GLY A 177 -3.95 -19.02 -2.01
C GLY A 177 -3.88 -17.58 -2.52
N LEU A 178 -3.07 -16.76 -1.85
CA LEU A 178 -2.66 -15.46 -2.36
C LEU A 178 -1.49 -15.69 -3.32
N GLY A 179 -1.57 -15.08 -4.51
CA GLY A 179 -0.52 -15.17 -5.52
C GLY A 179 0.59 -14.15 -5.31
N SER A 180 1.64 -14.23 -6.13
CA SER A 180 2.82 -13.36 -6.02
C SER A 180 2.51 -11.87 -6.23
N SER A 181 1.53 -11.51 -7.07
CA SER A 181 1.11 -10.12 -7.27
C SER A 181 0.59 -9.49 -5.98
N PHE A 182 -0.09 -10.26 -5.12
CA PHE A 182 -0.55 -9.75 -3.82
C PHE A 182 0.64 -9.44 -2.90
N TYR A 183 1.62 -10.34 -2.80
CA TYR A 183 2.79 -10.15 -1.96
C TYR A 183 3.67 -8.99 -2.44
N LEU A 184 3.83 -8.83 -3.74
CA LEU A 184 4.53 -7.68 -4.32
C LEU A 184 3.86 -6.36 -3.93
N GLU A 185 2.53 -6.33 -3.88
CA GLU A 185 1.81 -5.13 -3.43
C GLU A 185 1.86 -4.89 -1.93
N ALA A 186 1.92 -5.96 -1.13
CA ALA A 186 2.20 -5.86 0.30
C ALA A 186 3.62 -5.32 0.56
N MET A 187 4.62 -5.80 -0.20
CA MET A 187 5.99 -5.26 -0.16
C MET A 187 6.02 -3.79 -0.58
N SER A 188 5.28 -3.42 -1.64
CA SER A 188 5.13 -2.02 -2.08
C SER A 188 4.53 -1.13 -0.98
N LEU A 189 3.55 -1.63 -0.22
CA LEU A 189 3.02 -0.93 0.96
C LEU A 189 4.10 -0.77 2.05
N GLY A 190 4.87 -1.82 2.34
CA GLY A 190 5.99 -1.78 3.30
C GLY A 190 7.05 -0.73 2.91
N CYS A 191 7.45 -0.68 1.65
CA CYS A 191 8.36 0.35 1.13
C CYS A 191 7.77 1.75 1.24
N CYS A 192 6.47 1.91 1.01
CA CYS A 192 5.78 3.20 1.13
C CYS A 192 5.73 3.69 2.58
N LEU A 193 5.48 2.79 3.54
CA LEU A 193 5.56 3.07 4.98
C LEU A 193 6.98 3.48 5.39
N LEU A 194 8.00 2.74 4.93
CA LEU A 194 9.39 3.08 5.19
C LEU A 194 9.73 4.47 4.65
N ALA A 195 9.33 4.78 3.41
CA ALA A 195 9.51 6.10 2.82
C ALA A 195 8.84 7.21 3.64
N PHE A 196 7.63 6.96 4.15
CA PHE A 196 6.92 7.89 5.01
C PHE A 196 7.67 8.18 6.32
N PHE A 197 8.17 7.15 7.00
CA PHE A 197 8.94 7.34 8.24
C PHE A 197 10.27 8.06 8.01
N ILE A 198 11.00 7.71 6.96
CA ILE A 198 12.24 8.40 6.57
C ILE A 198 11.93 9.87 6.25
N PHE A 199 10.83 10.13 5.53
CA PHE A 199 10.41 11.48 5.21
C PHE A 199 10.04 12.30 6.45
N PHE A 200 9.34 11.71 7.41
CA PHE A 200 9.02 12.34 8.67
C PHE A 200 10.29 12.66 9.50
N GLY A 201 11.27 11.74 9.50
CA GLY A 201 12.59 11.98 10.09
C GLY A 201 13.34 13.13 9.40
N TYR A 202 13.28 13.21 8.07
CA TYR A 202 13.85 14.32 7.29
C TYR A 202 13.23 15.66 7.69
N LEU A 203 11.90 15.75 7.78
CA LEU A 203 11.20 16.97 8.20
C LEU A 203 11.59 17.38 9.63
N SER A 204 11.66 16.40 10.55
CA SER A 204 12.02 16.63 11.95
C SER A 204 13.45 17.17 12.10
N ASN A 205 14.42 16.59 11.38
CA ASN A 205 15.80 17.05 11.39
C ASN A 205 15.94 18.46 10.81
N ARG A 206 15.21 18.78 9.74
CA ARG A 206 15.19 20.15 9.18
C ARG A 206 14.64 21.17 10.16
N ARG A 207 13.56 20.84 10.89
CA ARG A 207 12.98 21.73 11.88
C ARG A 207 13.95 21.98 13.05
N LYS A 208 14.64 20.95 13.56
CA LYS A 208 15.67 21.10 14.60
C LYS A 208 16.81 22.02 14.18
N HIS A 209 17.35 21.85 12.97
CA HIS A 209 18.40 22.74 12.44
C HIS A 209 17.91 24.17 12.24
N SER A 210 16.67 24.36 11.77
CA SER A 210 16.10 25.69 11.61
C SER A 210 15.93 26.41 12.95
N ILE A 211 15.51 25.71 14.01
CA ILE A 211 15.34 26.27 15.35
C ILE A 211 16.70 26.57 15.98
N ALA A 212 17.66 25.64 15.89
CA ALA A 212 19.02 25.86 16.41
C ALA A 212 19.68 27.10 15.79
N ASN A 213 19.53 27.28 14.47
CA ASN A 213 20.03 28.47 13.80
C ASN A 213 19.28 29.74 14.22
N HIS A 214 17.95 29.69 14.37
CA HIS A 214 17.18 30.86 14.83
C HIS A 214 17.55 31.29 16.26
N CYS A 215 17.75 30.34 17.18
CA CYS A 215 18.25 30.65 18.53
C CYS A 215 19.67 31.20 18.51
N PHE A 216 20.53 30.76 17.58
CA PHE A 216 21.87 31.31 17.43
C PHE A 216 21.84 32.76 16.94
N TYR A 217 20.95 33.09 16.01
CA TYR A 217 20.76 34.46 15.53
C TYR A 217 20.11 35.37 16.60
N ASP A 218 19.10 34.91 17.34
CA ASP A 218 18.50 35.72 18.43
C ASP A 218 19.49 36.00 19.58
N VAL A 219 20.44 35.10 19.84
CA VAL A 219 21.51 35.32 20.83
C VAL A 219 22.61 36.25 20.29
N CYS A 220 22.86 36.27 18.98
CA CYS A 220 23.86 37.14 18.37
C CYS A 220 23.34 38.56 18.02
N ASP A 221 22.05 38.72 17.71
CA ASP A 221 21.45 40.01 17.31
C ASP A 221 20.84 40.81 18.47
N ASN A 222 20.87 40.31 19.71
CA ASN A 222 20.44 41.08 20.88
C ASN A 222 21.45 41.10 22.04
N PRO A 223 22.60 41.78 21.90
CA PRO A 223 23.48 42.07 23.05
C PRO A 223 22.91 43.12 24.02
N ARG A 224 21.70 43.65 23.82
CA ARG A 224 21.17 44.77 24.64
C ARG A 224 20.35 44.37 25.87
N ASN A 225 20.01 43.10 26.06
CA ASN A 225 19.21 42.67 27.22
C ASN A 225 19.97 41.89 28.30
N ASN A 226 21.29 41.75 28.20
CA ASN A 226 22.11 41.04 29.21
C ASN A 226 22.82 41.96 30.22
N LEU A 227 22.38 43.20 30.40
CA LEU A 227 22.95 44.12 31.40
C LEU A 227 21.85 44.72 32.28
N MET A 228 21.42 43.94 33.28
CA MET A 228 21.24 44.36 34.69
C MET A 228 20.37 43.35 35.42
N TYR A 229 21.02 42.33 35.98
CA TYR A 229 20.54 41.72 37.22
C TYR A 229 21.49 42.19 38.31
N THR A 230 21.23 43.38 38.86
CA THR A 230 21.79 43.75 40.16
C THR A 230 21.03 42.95 41.21
N PRO A 231 21.68 42.09 42.00
CA PRO A 231 21.05 41.55 43.19
C PRO A 231 20.80 42.73 44.12
N THR A 232 19.53 43.02 44.41
CA THR A 232 19.16 43.86 45.54
C THR A 232 19.59 43.12 46.80
N ASN A 233 20.70 43.56 47.37
CA ASN A 233 21.05 43.28 48.76
C ASN A 233 19.98 43.96 49.63
N ASP A 234 19.01 43.19 50.10
CA ASP A 234 18.32 43.50 51.35
C ASP A 234 18.67 42.41 52.36
N GLU A 235 18.83 42.84 53.62
CA GLU A 235 19.10 42.06 54.82
C GLU A 235 20.56 41.78 55.19
N PHE A 236 21.26 42.84 55.62
CA PHE A 236 22.04 42.78 56.87
C PHE A 236 22.11 44.17 57.53
N GLY A 237 21.32 44.37 58.59
CA GLY A 237 21.68 45.23 59.73
C GLY A 237 21.08 46.65 59.80
N ARG A 238 19.85 46.77 60.34
CA ARG A 238 19.52 47.51 61.58
C ARG A 238 18.01 47.59 61.77
#